data_AF-E3T6E0-F1
#
_entry.id   AF-E3T6E0-F1
#
_cell.length_a   1.000
_cell.length_b   1.000
_cell.length_c   1.000
_cell.angle_alpha   90.00
_cell.angle_beta   90.00
_cell.angle_gamma   90.00
#
_symmetry.space_group_name_H-M   'P 1'
#
loop_
_entity.id
_entity.type
_entity.pdbx_description
1 polymer ?
#
loop_
_entity_poly.entity_id
_entity_poly.type
_entity_poly.pdbx_seq_one_letter_code
_entity_poly.pdbx_strand_id
1 'polypeptide(L)' 'MPDEEIDYSDIPEILDWSKAVVGKFYRPVKESLTIRLDADVLAWLKSQGRGYQTRINNLLRKAMESNVHRSI' A
#
# COMPACT_ATOMS: atom_id res chain seq x y z
N MET A 1 2.88 34.51 20.31
CA MET A 1 3.90 33.72 21.01
C MET A 1 5.00 33.45 20.01
N PRO A 2 6.23 33.88 20.27
CA PRO A 2 7.38 33.52 19.46
C PRO A 2 7.76 32.05 19.70
N ASP A 3 8.37 31.42 18.69
CA ASP A 3 8.75 30.00 18.74
C ASP A 3 9.77 29.71 19.87
N GLU A 4 10.55 30.71 20.30
CA GLU A 4 11.53 30.59 21.39
C GLU A 4 10.89 30.35 22.78
N GLU A 5 9.58 30.61 22.91
CA GLU A 5 8.82 30.39 24.16
C GLU A 5 8.15 29.00 24.21
N ILE A 6 8.31 28.17 23.19
CA ILE A 6 7.72 26.82 23.15
C ILE A 6 8.56 25.87 24.02
N ASP A 7 7.94 25.32 25.06
CA ASP A 7 8.53 24.27 25.90
C ASP A 7 8.38 22.90 25.22
N TYR A 8 9.51 22.21 25.03
CA TYR A 8 9.61 20.87 24.45
C TYR A 8 10.03 19.80 25.48
N SER A 9 9.98 20.14 26.78
CA SER A 9 10.44 19.24 27.86
C SER A 9 9.67 17.93 27.93
N ASP A 10 8.39 17.93 27.53
CA ASP A 10 7.52 16.75 27.48
C ASP A 10 7.65 15.96 26.17
N ILE A 11 8.04 16.62 25.08
CA ILE A 11 8.20 16.03 23.74
C ILE A 11 9.50 16.54 23.11
N PRO A 12 10.66 15.99 23.50
CA PRO A 12 11.93 16.41 22.95
C PRO A 12 12.00 16.07 21.45
N GLU A 13 12.71 16.90 20.69
CA GLU A 13 12.87 16.70 19.26
C GLU A 13 13.61 15.39 18.93
N ILE A 14 13.09 14.64 17.96
CA ILE A 14 13.72 13.41 17.48
C ILE A 14 14.78 13.79 16.44
N LEU A 15 16.06 13.70 16.83
CA LEU A 15 17.19 13.94 15.94
C LEU A 15 17.67 12.67 15.21
N ASP A 16 17.41 11.49 15.78
CA ASP A 16 17.76 10.20 15.18
C ASP A 16 16.58 9.57 14.44
N TRP A 17 16.66 9.57 13.11
CA TRP A 17 15.64 9.03 12.21
C TRP A 17 15.97 7.63 11.70
N SER A 18 17.03 6.98 12.18
CA SER A 18 17.47 5.66 11.70
C SER A 18 16.41 4.55 11.83
N LYS A 19 15.47 4.69 12.78
CA LYS A 19 14.36 3.76 13.01
C LYS A 19 13.04 4.19 12.35
N ALA A 20 13.04 5.30 11.62
CA ALA A 20 11.84 5.80 10.96
C ALA A 20 11.42 4.88 9.82
N VAL A 21 10.13 4.55 9.75
CA VAL A 21 9.55 3.75 8.66
C VAL A 21 8.90 4.67 7.66
N VAL A 22 9.57 4.91 6.53
CA VAL A 22 9.01 5.67 5.41
C VAL A 22 7.84 4.88 4.82
N GLY A 23 6.70 5.55 4.63
CA GLY A 23 5.55 4.95 3.94
C GLY A 23 4.70 4.00 4.78
N LYS A 24 4.86 3.95 6.11
CA LYS A 24 4.02 3.11 7.01
C LYS A 24 2.52 3.29 6.79
N PHE A 25 2.10 4.50 6.41
CA PHE A 25 0.70 4.83 6.13
C PHE A 25 0.38 5.00 4.65
N TYR A 26 1.32 4.75 3.75
CA TYR A 26 1.06 4.82 2.32
C TYR A 26 0.05 3.74 1.93
N ARG A 27 -1.08 4.17 1.39
CA ARG A 27 -2.07 3.28 0.77
C ARG A 27 -2.15 3.65 -0.71
N PRO A 28 -1.93 2.71 -1.63
CA PRO A 28 -2.16 2.94 -3.04
C PRO A 28 -3.60 3.43 -3.24
N VAL A 29 -3.77 4.52 -3.99
CA VAL A 29 -5.09 4.98 -4.40
C VAL A 29 -5.69 3.90 -5.29
N LYS A 30 -6.88 3.43 -4.92
CA LYS A 30 -7.62 2.44 -5.72
C LYS A 30 -8.50 3.19 -6.70
N GLU A 31 -8.29 2.95 -7.98
CA GLU A 31 -9.17 3.45 -9.03
C GLU A 31 -10.22 2.40 -9.37
N SER A 32 -11.48 2.83 -9.45
CA SER A 32 -12.59 1.96 -9.85
C SER A 32 -12.68 1.94 -11.36
N LEU A 33 -12.48 0.78 -11.97
CA LEU A 33 -12.58 0.61 -13.41
C LEU A 33 -13.25 -0.73 -13.75
N THR A 34 -13.92 -0.79 -14.90
CA THR A 34 -14.60 -2.01 -15.36
C THR A 34 -13.66 -2.81 -16.26
N ILE A 35 -13.25 -3.99 -15.82
CA ILE A 35 -12.49 -4.96 -16.64
C ILE A 35 -13.34 -6.18 -17.00
N ARG A 36 -12.98 -6.82 -18.10
CA ARG A 36 -13.46 -8.17 -18.44
C ARG A 36 -12.42 -9.19 -17.99
N LEU A 37 -12.90 -10.27 -17.39
CA LEU A 37 -12.12 -11.44 -16.95
C LEU A 37 -12.79 -12.68 -17.54
N ASP A 38 -12.01 -13.70 -17.84
CA ASP A 38 -12.53 -14.98 -18.29
C ASP A 38 -13.45 -15.60 -17.21
N ALA A 39 -14.49 -16.28 -17.67
CA ALA A 39 -15.57 -16.76 -16.79
C ALA A 39 -15.07 -17.82 -15.78
N ASP A 40 -14.16 -18.69 -16.22
CA ASP A 40 -13.51 -19.71 -15.41
C ASP A 40 -12.57 -19.10 -14.35
N VAL A 41 -11.77 -18.10 -14.72
CA VAL A 41 -10.90 -17.35 -13.80
C VAL A 41 -11.74 -16.64 -12.74
N LEU A 42 -12.85 -16.00 -13.14
CA LEU A 42 -13.75 -15.35 -12.20
C LEU A 42 -14.44 -16.36 -11.26
N ALA A 43 -14.86 -17.51 -11.80
CA ALA A 43 -15.47 -18.58 -11.01
C ALA A 43 -14.48 -19.15 -9.98
N TRP A 44 -13.24 -19.41 -10.39
CA TRP A 44 -12.16 -19.86 -9.51
C TRP A 44 -11.85 -18.85 -8.41
N LEU A 45 -11.77 -17.56 -8.73
CA LEU A 45 -11.54 -16.51 -7.73
C LEU A 45 -12.69 -16.38 -6.72
N LYS A 46 -13.94 -16.53 -7.18
CA LYS A 46 -15.14 -16.52 -6.33
C LYS A 46 -15.24 -17.75 -5.44
N SER A 47 -14.79 -18.92 -5.91
CA SER A 47 -14.83 -20.16 -5.12
C SER A 47 -13.94 -20.10 -3.86
N GLN A 48 -12.94 -19.21 -3.84
CA GLN A 48 -12.09 -18.94 -2.67
C GLN A 48 -12.76 -18.05 -1.60
N GLY A 49 -14.06 -17.76 -1.75
CA GLY A 49 -14.87 -17.02 -0.80
C GLY A 49 -14.73 -15.50 -0.92
N ARG A 50 -15.16 -14.79 0.13
CA ARG A 50 -15.18 -13.32 0.18
C ARG A 50 -13.78 -12.74 -0.09
N GLY A 51 -13.73 -11.55 -0.70
CA GLY A 51 -12.49 -10.83 -0.96
C GLY A 51 -11.81 -11.14 -2.30
N TYR A 52 -12.51 -11.77 -3.25
CA TYR A 52 -11.97 -12.07 -4.58
C TYR A 52 -11.44 -10.81 -5.33
N GLN A 53 -12.08 -9.66 -5.18
CA GLN A 53 -11.59 -8.38 -5.74
C GLN A 53 -10.24 -7.96 -5.15
N THR A 54 -10.07 -8.11 -3.84
CA THR A 54 -8.79 -7.86 -3.17
C THR A 54 -7.71 -8.82 -3.67
N ARG A 55 -8.06 -10.10 -3.89
CA ARG A 55 -7.14 -11.09 -4.47
C ARG A 55 -6.72 -10.74 -5.89
N ILE A 56 -7.65 -10.30 -6.74
CA ILE A 56 -7.34 -9.81 -8.10
C ILE A 56 -6.29 -8.70 -8.02
N ASN A 57 -6.54 -7.67 -7.20
CA ASN A 57 -5.62 -6.55 -7.07
C ASN A 57 -4.23 -6.99 -6.55
N ASN A 58 -4.18 -7.91 -5.58
CA ASN A 58 -2.92 -8.44 -5.05
C ASN A 58 -2.15 -9.26 -6.09
N LEU A 59 -2.83 -10.05 -6.93
CA LEU A 59 -2.21 -10.82 -8.00
C LEU A 59 -1.58 -9.89 -9.04
N LEU A 60 -2.32 -8.86 -9.47
CA LEU A 60 -1.84 -7.84 -10.41
C LEU A 60 -0.63 -7.09 -9.85
N ARG A 61 -0.67 -6.70 -8.55
CA ARG A 61 0.46 -6.04 -7.88
C ARG A 61 1.72 -6.90 -7.89
N LYS A 62 1.61 -8.18 -7.52
CA LYS A 62 2.75 -9.10 -7.54
C LYS A 62 3.33 -9.27 -8.95
N ALA A 63 2.48 -9.38 -9.95
CA ALA A 63 2.92 -9.47 -11.35
C ALA A 63 3.64 -8.19 -11.81
N MET A 64 3.10 -7.02 -11.45
CA MET A 64 3.73 -5.72 -11.72
C MET A 64 5.11 -5.61 -11.07
N GLU A 65 5.20 -5.89 -9.77
CA GLU A 65 6.47 -5.84 -9.01
C GLU A 65 7.49 -6.80 -9.63
N SER A 66 7.10 -8.04 -9.95
CA SER A 66 8.00 -9.03 -10.57
C SER A 66 8.52 -8.57 -11.94
N ASN A 67 7.69 -7.88 -12.73
CA ASN A 67 8.09 -7.36 -14.04
C ASN A 67 9.06 -6.16 -13.92
N VAL A 68 8.81 -5.27 -12.97
CA VAL A 68 9.70 -4.14 -12.68
C VAL A 68 11.09 -4.63 -12.27
N HIS A 69 11.19 -5.64 -11.41
CA HIS A 69 12.48 -6.19 -10.96
C HIS A 69 13.26 -6.89 -12.08
N ARG A 70 12.63 -7.31 -13.18
CA ARG A 70 13.30 -7.93 -14.33
C ARG A 70 13.85 -6.91 -15.34
N SER A 71 13.44 -5.65 -15.25
CA SER A 71 13.75 -4.60 -16.23
C SER A 71 14.83 -3.63 -15.76
N ILE A 72 15.55 -3.96 -14.69
CA ILE A 72 16.64 -3.16 -14.08
C ILE A 72 17.90 -4.01 -14.02
#